data_AF-A0AAD1LZF8-F1
#
_entry.id   AF-A0AAD1LZF8-F1
#
_cell.length_a   1.000
_cell.length_b   1.000
_cell.length_c   1.000
_cell.angle_alpha   90.00
_cell.angle_beta   90.00
_cell.angle_gamma   90.00
#
_symmetry.space_group_name_H-M   'P 1'
#
loop_
_entity.id
_entity.type
_entity.pdbx_description
1 polymer ?
#
loop_
_entity_poly.entity_id
_entity_poly.type
_entity_poly.pdbx_seq_one_letter_code
_entity_poly.pdbx_strand_id
1 'polypeptide(L)'
;MAYSNTADAINLRNRKTRYSISSRSQLDVELAKVRAHGVAFDREESLPGFGCVAAPIGDPGEAVAAVSVCGPMSRMLFDQRMAAPVRMTAMHIWRNVDGGPRHVAPTLQPLRPLRVAPTLRPCANQGHCGTHDAGPGHGYRSTTSSVR
;
A
#
# COMPACT_ATOMS: atom_id res chain seq x y z
N MET A 1 -17.77 -16.11 13.59
CA MET A 1 -17.46 -14.77 14.12
C MET A 1 -18.02 -13.77 13.13
N ALA A 2 -19.23 -13.31 13.38
CA ALA A 2 -19.97 -12.43 12.49
C ALA A 2 -19.34 -11.03 12.57
N TYR A 3 -18.98 -10.45 11.43
CA TYR A 3 -18.93 -9.00 11.32
C TYR A 3 -20.33 -8.51 11.71
N SER A 4 -20.46 -7.97 12.91
CA SER A 4 -21.72 -7.39 13.34
C SER A 4 -22.06 -6.30 12.33
N ASN A 5 -23.17 -6.50 11.62
CA ASN A 5 -23.85 -5.52 10.76
C ASN A 5 -24.36 -4.29 11.56
N THR A 6 -23.74 -3.99 12.69
CA THR A 6 -23.72 -2.67 13.26
C THR A 6 -22.85 -1.86 12.32
N ALA A 7 -23.48 -1.34 11.27
CA ALA A 7 -23.00 -0.14 10.63
C ALA A 7 -22.83 0.90 11.75
N ASP A 8 -21.63 0.97 12.34
CA ASP A 8 -21.18 2.17 13.01
C ASP A 8 -21.54 3.29 12.05
N ALA A 9 -22.48 4.13 12.46
CA ALA A 9 -23.13 5.07 11.55
C ALA A 9 -22.02 5.88 10.86
N ILE A 10 -21.73 5.57 9.60
CA ILE A 10 -20.58 6.13 8.89
C ILE A 10 -20.84 7.64 8.80
N ASN A 11 -20.12 8.42 9.61
CA ASN A 11 -20.32 9.86 9.68
C ASN A 11 -19.56 10.53 8.52
N LEU A 12 -20.24 10.63 7.37
CA LEU A 12 -19.69 11.20 6.13
C LEU A 12 -19.42 12.72 6.20
N ARG A 13 -19.83 13.40 7.29
CA ARG A 13 -19.47 14.80 7.54
C ARG A 13 -18.05 14.95 8.05
N ASN A 14 -17.48 13.93 8.68
CA ASN A 14 -16.10 13.96 9.18
C ASN A 14 -15.11 13.58 8.07
N ARG A 15 -14.82 14.55 7.20
CA ARG A 15 -13.92 14.37 6.07
C ARG A 15 -12.47 14.46 6.53
N LYS A 16 -11.66 13.43 6.27
CA LYS A 16 -10.22 13.42 6.57
C LYS A 16 -9.44 14.30 5.60
N THR A 17 -9.88 14.35 4.34
CA THR A 17 -9.26 15.12 3.28
C THR A 17 -10.31 15.78 2.39
N ARG A 18 -9.86 16.66 1.50
CA ARG A 18 -10.72 17.24 0.45
C ARG A 18 -11.23 16.22 -0.58
N TYR A 19 -10.69 15.00 -0.57
CA TYR A 19 -11.06 13.92 -1.49
C TYR A 19 -11.97 12.88 -0.85
N SER A 20 -12.10 12.88 0.49
CA SER A 20 -13.01 11.97 1.19
C SER A 20 -14.44 12.07 0.64
N ILE A 21 -15.05 10.91 0.38
CA ILE A 21 -16.47 10.77 0.07
C ILE A 21 -17.30 11.47 1.16
N SER A 22 -18.22 12.35 0.74
CA SER A 22 -18.95 13.24 1.67
C SER A 22 -20.45 13.02 1.68
N SER A 23 -20.97 12.07 0.89
CA SER A 23 -22.40 11.80 0.80
C SER A 23 -22.70 10.31 0.65
N ARG A 24 -23.88 9.91 1.11
CA ARG A 24 -24.31 8.51 1.07
C ARG A 24 -24.43 8.01 -0.38
N SER A 25 -25.00 8.84 -1.25
CA SER A 25 -25.14 8.51 -2.68
C SER A 25 -23.79 8.21 -3.37
N GLN A 26 -22.75 9.00 -3.09
CA GLN A 26 -21.41 8.74 -3.61
C GLN A 26 -20.83 7.44 -3.05
N LEU A 27 -20.99 7.20 -1.75
CA LEU A 27 -20.54 5.96 -1.13
C LEU A 27 -21.24 4.75 -1.75
N ASP A 28 -22.56 4.81 -1.95
CA ASP A 28 -23.33 3.71 -2.55
C ASP A 28 -22.86 3.42 -3.99
N VAL A 29 -22.55 4.45 -4.78
CA VAL A 29 -21.98 4.30 -6.13
C VAL A 29 -20.61 3.63 -6.09
N GLU A 30 -19.71 4.06 -5.20
CA GLU A 30 -18.39 3.44 -5.07
C GLU A 30 -18.49 2.00 -4.56
N LEU A 31 -19.34 1.71 -3.57
CA LEU A 31 -19.59 0.34 -3.10
C LEU A 31 -20.16 -0.56 -4.19
N ALA A 32 -21.05 -0.04 -5.05
CA ALA A 32 -21.56 -0.80 -6.19
C ALA A 32 -20.44 -1.17 -7.18
N LYS A 33 -19.51 -0.23 -7.47
CA LYS A 33 -18.32 -0.52 -8.29
C LYS A 33 -17.43 -1.57 -7.64
N VAL A 34 -17.19 -1.47 -6.33
CA VAL A 34 -16.38 -2.44 -5.58
C VAL A 34 -17.01 -3.84 -5.66
N ARG A 35 -18.32 -3.96 -5.47
CA ARG A 35 -19.03 -5.25 -5.58
C ARG A 35 -18.97 -5.81 -7.00
N ALA A 36 -19.09 -4.97 -8.03
CA ALA A 36 -19.05 -5.41 -9.42
C ALA A 36 -17.64 -5.82 -9.89
N HIS A 37 -16.59 -5.13 -9.44
CA HIS A 37 -15.23 -5.34 -9.91
C HIS A 37 -14.35 -6.17 -8.95
N GLY A 38 -14.77 -6.33 -7.70
CA GLY A 38 -14.00 -7.00 -6.65
C GLY A 38 -12.72 -6.25 -6.26
N VAL A 39 -12.66 -4.94 -6.49
CA VAL A 39 -11.52 -4.08 -6.13
C VAL A 39 -12.01 -2.69 -5.73
N ALA A 40 -11.38 -2.11 -4.71
CA ALA A 40 -11.58 -0.74 -4.27
C ALA A 40 -10.32 0.10 -4.53
N PHE A 41 -10.53 1.39 -4.82
CA PHE A 41 -9.47 2.36 -5.04
C PHE A 41 -9.69 3.55 -4.12
N ASP A 42 -8.75 3.79 -3.20
CA ASP A 42 -8.68 5.03 -2.40
C ASP A 42 -7.69 5.97 -3.10
N ARG A 43 -8.14 7.17 -3.44
CA ARG A 43 -7.31 8.23 -4.04
C ARG A 43 -7.28 9.44 -3.13
N GLU A 44 -6.39 9.38 -2.12
CA GLU A 44 -6.18 10.43 -1.13
C GLU A 44 -7.37 10.69 -0.20
N GLU A 45 -8.30 9.75 -0.08
CA GLU A 45 -9.49 9.90 0.78
C GLU A 45 -9.13 9.78 2.26
N SER A 46 -8.16 8.89 2.57
CA SER A 46 -7.69 8.64 3.93
C SER A 46 -6.52 9.54 4.33
N LEU A 47 -5.59 9.84 3.41
CA LEU A 47 -4.37 10.61 3.65
C LEU A 47 -3.95 11.35 2.36
N PRO A 48 -3.71 12.68 2.39
CA PRO A 48 -3.28 13.42 1.19
C PRO A 48 -1.96 12.90 0.65
N GLY A 49 -1.84 12.81 -0.68
CA GLY A 49 -0.66 12.30 -1.37
C GLY A 49 -0.48 10.78 -1.35
N PHE A 50 -1.40 10.02 -0.74
CA PHE A 50 -1.37 8.57 -0.72
C PHE A 50 -2.61 7.96 -1.37
N GLY A 51 -2.43 6.80 -1.98
CA GLY A 51 -3.54 6.00 -2.49
C GLY A 51 -3.40 4.54 -2.12
N CYS A 52 -4.52 3.81 -2.21
CA CYS A 52 -4.55 2.38 -1.93
C CYS A 52 -5.37 1.64 -2.99
N VAL A 53 -5.00 0.38 -3.25
CA VAL A 53 -5.77 -0.59 -4.02
C VAL A 53 -6.09 -1.75 -3.09
N ALA A 54 -7.36 -2.09 -2.94
CA ALA A 54 -7.81 -3.12 -2.00
C ALA A 54 -8.72 -4.15 -2.66
N ALA A 55 -8.72 -5.38 -2.16
CA ALA A 55 -9.64 -6.44 -2.58
C ALA A 55 -10.25 -7.14 -1.35
N PRO A 56 -11.52 -7.59 -1.45
CA PRO A 56 -12.20 -8.28 -0.36
C PRO A 56 -11.68 -9.71 -0.20
N ILE A 57 -11.69 -10.17 1.06
CA ILE A 57 -11.44 -11.57 1.45
C ILE A 57 -12.76 -12.10 2.00
N GLY A 58 -13.29 -13.16 1.40
CA GLY A 58 -14.60 -13.71 1.72
C GLY A 58 -15.37 -14.05 0.45
N ASP A 59 -16.59 -14.56 0.65
CA ASP A 59 -17.49 -14.87 -0.44
C ASP A 59 -18.05 -13.60 -1.10
N PRO A 60 -18.50 -13.69 -2.37
CA PRO A 60 -19.19 -12.59 -3.03
C PRO A 60 -20.39 -12.10 -2.19
N GLY A 61 -20.36 -10.83 -1.82
CA GLY A 61 -21.42 -10.21 -1.00
C GLY A 61 -21.19 -10.32 0.52
N GLU A 62 -20.35 -11.25 0.96
CA GLU A 62 -20.10 -11.60 2.37
C GLU A 62 -18.60 -11.49 2.69
N ALA A 63 -17.99 -10.35 2.35
CA ALA A 63 -16.60 -10.09 2.66
C ALA A 63 -16.38 -10.02 4.18
N VAL A 64 -15.48 -10.84 4.71
CA VAL A 64 -15.14 -10.91 6.14
C VAL A 64 -13.86 -10.14 6.47
N ALA A 65 -13.05 -9.81 5.47
CA ALA A 65 -11.86 -8.98 5.59
C ALA A 65 -11.51 -8.34 4.23
N ALA A 66 -10.42 -7.58 4.19
CA ALA A 66 -9.83 -7.08 2.96
C ALA A 66 -8.32 -7.02 3.08
N VAL A 67 -7.63 -7.05 1.93
CA VAL A 67 -6.19 -6.78 1.83
C VAL A 67 -5.97 -5.58 0.91
N SER A 68 -5.02 -4.72 1.26
CA SER A 68 -4.70 -3.51 0.50
C SER A 68 -3.22 -3.27 0.35
N VAL A 69 -2.83 -2.68 -0.77
CA VAL A 69 -1.51 -2.09 -0.98
C VAL A 69 -1.65 -0.58 -1.01
N CYS A 70 -0.85 0.12 -0.20
CA CYS A 70 -0.87 1.56 -0.08
C CYS A 70 0.49 2.17 -0.41
N GLY A 71 0.49 3.36 -1.00
CA GLY A 71 1.72 4.07 -1.34
C GLY A 71 1.50 5.51 -1.82
N PRO A 72 2.57 6.26 -2.08
CA PRO A 72 2.48 7.61 -2.63
C PRO A 72 1.75 7.60 -3.97
N MET A 73 0.88 8.60 -4.21
CA MET A 73 0.09 8.71 -5.44
C MET A 73 0.93 8.66 -6.72
N SER A 74 2.15 9.19 -6.69
CA SER A 74 3.09 9.17 -7.82
C SER A 74 3.58 7.78 -8.22
N ARG A 75 3.36 6.76 -7.38
CA ARG A 75 3.79 5.37 -7.62
C ARG A 75 2.63 4.38 -7.68
N MET A 76 1.41 4.83 -7.36
CA MET A 76 0.22 4.00 -7.40
C MET A 76 -0.32 3.90 -8.82
N LEU A 77 -0.64 2.68 -9.25
CA LEU A 77 -1.35 2.41 -10.50
C LEU A 77 -2.79 2.00 -10.16
N PHE A 78 -3.76 2.72 -10.69
CA PHE A 78 -5.19 2.45 -10.47
C PHE A 78 -5.80 1.68 -11.64
N ASP A 79 -5.15 0.58 -12.03
CA ASP A 79 -5.52 -0.27 -13.16
C ASP A 79 -5.32 -1.76 -12.83
N GLN A 80 -5.45 -2.62 -13.85
CA GLN A 80 -5.32 -4.07 -13.69
C GLN A 80 -3.92 -4.54 -13.26
N ARG A 81 -2.86 -3.77 -13.52
CA ARG A 81 -1.49 -4.13 -13.12
C ARG A 81 -1.34 -4.16 -11.60
N MET A 82 -2.15 -3.37 -10.89
CA MET A 82 -2.23 -3.39 -9.43
C MET A 82 -3.44 -4.16 -8.90
N ALA A 83 -4.60 -4.03 -9.55
CA ALA A 83 -5.82 -4.69 -9.10
C ALA A 83 -5.72 -6.23 -9.17
N ALA A 84 -5.13 -6.79 -10.23
CA ALA A 84 -5.03 -8.23 -10.41
C ALA A 84 -4.23 -8.93 -9.29
N PRO A 85 -2.97 -8.52 -8.96
CA PRO A 85 -2.22 -9.16 -7.89
C PRO A 85 -2.86 -9.01 -6.50
N VAL A 86 -3.51 -7.88 -6.22
CA VAL A 86 -4.22 -7.67 -4.94
C VAL A 86 -5.44 -8.61 -4.85
N ARG A 87 -6.23 -8.73 -5.91
CA ARG A 87 -7.36 -9.69 -5.99
C ARG A 87 -6.90 -11.13 -5.86
N MET A 88 -5.82 -11.51 -6.56
CA MET A 88 -5.25 -12.87 -6.47
C MET A 88 -4.78 -13.19 -5.05
N THR A 89 -4.14 -12.23 -4.39
CA THR A 89 -3.74 -12.36 -2.98
C THR A 89 -4.94 -12.55 -2.07
N ALA A 90 -5.98 -11.73 -2.23
CA ALA A 90 -7.20 -11.84 -1.42
C ALA A 90 -7.88 -13.21 -1.58
N MET A 91 -8.00 -13.70 -2.82
CA MET A 91 -8.55 -15.02 -3.12
C MET A 91 -7.69 -16.15 -2.54
N HIS A 92 -6.36 -15.99 -2.56
CA HIS A 92 -5.45 -16.96 -1.95
C HIS A 92 -5.60 -17.00 -0.43
N ILE A 93 -5.72 -15.85 0.21
CA ILE A 93 -6.00 -15.76 1.66
C ILE A 93 -7.33 -16.45 1.96
N TRP A 94 -8.40 -16.14 1.22
CA TRP A 94 -9.72 -16.73 1.45
C TRP A 94 -9.69 -18.25 1.33
N ARG A 95 -9.06 -18.81 0.30
CA ARG A 95 -8.93 -20.26 0.12
C ARG A 95 -8.23 -20.96 1.29
N ASN A 96 -7.23 -20.31 1.88
CA ASN A 96 -6.53 -20.85 3.05
C ASN A 96 -7.35 -20.74 4.34
N VAL A 97 -8.26 -19.77 4.42
CA VAL A 97 -9.15 -19.56 5.57
C VAL A 97 -10.37 -20.49 5.51
N ASP A 98 -10.95 -20.69 4.31
CA ASP A 98 -12.23 -21.37 4.11
C ASP A 98 -12.10 -22.90 3.84
N GLY A 99 -10.90 -23.40 3.46
CA GLY A 99 -10.76 -24.73 2.87
C GLY A 99 -9.77 -25.71 3.53
N GLY A 100 -10.25 -26.51 4.51
CA GLY A 100 -10.00 -27.96 4.66
C GLY A 100 -8.56 -28.53 4.70
N PRO A 101 -8.38 -29.87 4.77
CA PRO A 101 -7.12 -30.55 5.19
C PRO A 101 -5.91 -30.43 4.24
N ARG A 102 -6.00 -29.61 3.19
CA ARG A 102 -4.88 -29.34 2.26
C ARG A 102 -4.32 -27.96 2.53
N HIS A 103 -3.79 -27.78 3.74
CA HIS A 103 -2.97 -26.64 4.11
C HIS A 103 -1.67 -26.72 3.31
N VAL A 104 -1.59 -25.97 2.20
CA VAL A 104 -0.30 -25.73 1.54
C VAL A 104 0.46 -24.79 2.46
N ALA A 105 1.38 -25.35 3.24
CA ALA A 105 2.26 -24.54 4.07
C ALA A 105 2.97 -23.55 3.13
N PRO A 106 2.81 -22.23 3.32
CA PRO A 106 3.55 -21.28 2.51
C PRO A 106 5.02 -21.59 2.71
N THR A 107 5.73 -21.89 1.62
CA THR A 107 7.19 -21.94 1.65
C THR A 107 7.64 -20.51 1.88
N LEU A 108 7.77 -20.14 3.16
CA LEU A 108 8.52 -18.96 3.53
C LEU A 108 9.83 -19.08 2.78
N GLN A 109 10.06 -18.17 1.83
CA GLN A 109 11.34 -18.13 1.15
C GLN A 109 12.39 -18.09 2.27
N PRO A 110 13.45 -18.92 2.19
CA PRO A 110 14.52 -18.83 3.16
C PRO A 110 14.92 -17.36 3.23
N LEU A 111 14.95 -16.78 4.44
CA LEU A 111 15.40 -15.41 4.62
C LEU A 111 16.75 -15.29 3.92
N ARG A 112 16.79 -14.65 2.76
CA ARG A 112 18.05 -14.18 2.20
C ARG A 112 18.45 -13.05 3.14
N PRO A 113 19.53 -13.18 3.92
CA PRO A 113 19.98 -12.08 4.76
C PRO A 113 20.16 -10.89 3.83
N LEU A 114 19.50 -9.77 4.14
CA LEU A 114 19.79 -8.51 3.48
C LEU A 114 21.30 -8.31 3.63
N ARG A 115 22.04 -8.30 2.50
CA ARG A 115 23.48 -8.02 2.54
C ARG A 115 23.62 -6.64 3.17
N VAL A 116 24.15 -6.61 4.38
CA VAL A 116 24.56 -5.38 5.05
C VAL A 116 25.53 -4.69 4.10
N ALA A 117 25.16 -3.50 3.64
CA ALA A 117 26.06 -2.66 2.86
C ALA A 117 27.35 -2.44 3.67
N PRO A 118 28.54 -2.43 3.04
CA PRO A 118 29.79 -2.22 3.76
C PRO A 118 29.70 -0.93 4.57
N THR A 119 30.05 -1.04 5.85
CA THR A 119 30.10 0.07 6.80
C THR A 119 30.90 1.23 6.20
N LEU A 120 30.33 2.44 6.24
CA LEU A 120 31.05 3.65 5.89
C LEU A 120 32.31 3.70 6.78
N ARG A 121 33.48 3.77 6.14
CA ARG A 121 34.76 3.90 6.83
C ARG A 121 34.73 5.16 7.70
N PRO A 122 35.16 5.10 8.97
CA PRO A 122 35.36 6.28 9.78
C PRO A 122 36.44 7.15 9.10
N CYS A 123 36.11 8.41 8.83
CA CYS A 123 37.08 9.37 8.34
C CYS A 123 38.12 9.57 9.45
N ALA A 124 39.36 9.13 9.21
CA ALA A 124 40.45 9.34 10.14
C ALA A 124 40.74 10.84 10.24
N ASN A 125 40.65 11.34 11.47
CA ASN A 125 41.00 12.68 11.87
C ASN A 125 42.48 12.94 11.53
N GLN A 126 42.74 13.72 10.47
CA GLN A 126 44.02 14.37 10.27
C GLN A 126 43.75 15.87 10.16
N GLY A 127 44.12 16.58 11.22
CA GLY A 127 44.08 18.02 11.25
C GLY A 127 45.02 18.60 10.21
N HIS A 128 44.49 19.49 9.38
CA HIS A 128 45.24 20.59 8.82
C HIS A 128 44.32 21.80 8.68
N CYS A 129 44.65 22.83 9.45
CA CYS A 129 44.10 24.17 9.35
C CYS A 129 44.59 24.79 8.02
N GLY A 130 43.67 25.30 7.21
CA GLY A 130 43.99 25.99 5.97
C GLY A 130 42.76 26.72 5.44
N THR A 131 42.81 28.04 5.53
CA THR A 131 41.82 29.01 5.04
C THR A 131 41.68 28.95 3.52
N HIS A 132 40.48 29.19 2.97
CA HIS A 132 40.18 30.18 1.91
C HIS A 132 38.81 29.96 1.24
N ASP A 133 38.02 31.04 1.27
CA ASP A 133 37.08 31.58 0.29
C ASP A 133 36.08 30.73 -0.54
N ALA A 134 34.81 31.13 -0.36
CA ALA A 134 33.80 31.52 -1.37
C ALA A 134 33.29 30.55 -2.46
N GLY A 135 31.95 30.41 -2.52
CA GLY A 135 31.20 30.29 -3.78
C GLY A 135 30.22 29.11 -3.92
N PRO A 136 28.95 29.33 -4.31
CA PRO A 136 27.90 28.30 -4.29
C PRO A 136 27.74 27.55 -5.63
N GLY A 137 27.30 26.30 -5.58
CA GLY A 137 26.98 25.51 -6.78
C GLY A 137 26.00 24.39 -6.50
N HIS A 138 24.78 24.54 -7.01
CA HIS A 138 23.76 23.49 -7.11
C HIS A 138 24.26 22.28 -7.91
N GLY A 139 23.94 21.08 -7.43
CA GLY A 139 24.16 19.84 -8.16
C GLY A 139 23.44 18.65 -7.52
N TYR A 140 22.12 18.58 -7.66
CA TYR A 140 21.33 17.40 -7.25
C TYR A 140 21.50 16.31 -8.32
N ARG A 141 22.44 15.38 -8.12
CA ARG A 141 22.63 14.23 -9.03
C ARG A 141 21.77 13.06 -8.56
N SER A 142 20.65 12.87 -9.27
CA SER A 142 19.81 11.68 -9.16
C SER A 142 20.57 10.47 -9.72
N THR A 143 20.72 9.41 -8.92
CA THR A 143 21.20 8.10 -9.40
C THR A 143 20.09 7.07 -9.27
N THR A 144 19.45 6.78 -10.40
CA THR A 144 18.65 5.57 -10.59
C THR A 144 19.59 4.38 -10.81
N SER A 145 19.67 3.45 -9.86
CA SER A 145 20.23 2.13 -10.13
C SER A 145 19.10 1.13 -10.39
N SER A 146 18.92 0.83 -11.68
CA SER A 146 18.27 -0.37 -12.17
C SER A 146 19.16 -1.57 -11.86
N VAL A 147 18.61 -2.65 -11.32
CA VAL A 147 19.31 -3.94 -11.25
C VAL A 147 18.40 -5.01 -11.84
N ARG A 148 19.01 -5.73 -12.79
CA ARG A 148 18.52 -6.87 -13.55
C ARG A 148 18.18 -8.07 -12.67
#